data_AF-A0A1I8EW06-F1
#
_entry.id   AF-A0A1I8EW06-F1
#
_cell.length_a   1.000
_cell.length_b   1.000
_cell.length_c   1.000
_cell.angle_alpha   90.00
_cell.angle_beta   90.00
_cell.angle_gamma   90.00
#
_symmetry.space_group_name_H-M   'P 1'
#
loop_
_entity.id
_entity.type
_entity.pdbx_description
1 polymer ?
#
loop_
_entity_poly.entity_id
_entity_poly.type
_entity_poly.pdbx_seq_one_letter_code
_entity_poly.pdbx_strand_id
1 'polypeptide(L)'
;MVNIPEEPFKHGLASRNGRLKVYDNIYGDFCRQMRTPCVIFTGHPSLRIGNAVHFLEMWGNDSKNALIMTDPDYPIQNVYGPYEKLSIRAFFFPIETRLDFSQLNPSILPDLAPKLLVMPEVYTQPPPNSSQRTDFVVAYNARATFRYGDTFTIPSTTKTKRVRLHPDTAFMKAEYLEMNETRLLEKASSLLTLRSIELRGHYDHGDIGLSSLKGILSVYDNILELNPDMNSKIRNVCVGKLSAEAFAQTLGKMNLKYSRSEINGNDTLKASVCIKNGGFRTVISSSNRENRQLLSKAVAICLKNVARQKEHFVKKKKLVIE
;
A
#
# COMPACT_ATOMS: atom_id res chain seq x y z
N MET A 1 -41.76 -7.55 8.29
CA MET A 1 -41.68 -7.81 6.84
C MET A 1 -40.20 -7.90 6.50
N VAL A 2 -39.68 -9.10 6.19
CA VAL A 2 -38.26 -9.27 5.88
C VAL A 2 -38.06 -8.76 4.45
N ASN A 3 -37.27 -7.70 4.27
CA ASN A 3 -36.93 -7.18 2.95
C ASN A 3 -35.95 -8.17 2.30
N ILE A 4 -36.44 -8.98 1.36
CA ILE A 4 -35.58 -9.84 0.54
C ILE A 4 -35.04 -8.93 -0.56
N PRO A 5 -33.72 -8.67 -0.62
CA PRO A 5 -33.15 -7.81 -1.64
C PRO A 5 -33.43 -8.39 -3.03
N GLU A 6 -33.93 -7.56 -3.93
CA GLU A 6 -34.06 -7.94 -5.34
C GLU A 6 -32.67 -8.22 -5.92
N GLU A 7 -32.56 -9.25 -6.76
CA GLU A 7 -31.29 -9.56 -7.40
C GLU A 7 -30.85 -8.40 -8.30
N PRO A 8 -29.58 -7.98 -8.23
CA PRO A 8 -29.10 -6.82 -8.98
C PRO A 8 -29.19 -7.01 -10.50
N PHE A 9 -29.28 -8.25 -10.99
CA PHE A 9 -29.31 -8.56 -12.41
C PHE A 9 -30.30 -9.68 -12.74
N LYS A 10 -31.00 -9.53 -13.87
CA LYS A 10 -32.03 -10.49 -14.33
C LYS A 10 -31.47 -11.82 -14.86
N HIS A 11 -30.15 -11.95 -15.04
CA HIS A 11 -29.54 -13.17 -15.57
C HIS A 11 -29.64 -14.35 -14.60
N GLY A 12 -29.62 -14.10 -13.29
CA GLY A 12 -29.80 -15.15 -12.27
C GLY A 12 -31.16 -15.84 -12.40
N LEU A 13 -32.22 -15.04 -12.53
CA LEU A 13 -33.55 -15.53 -12.83
C LEU A 13 -33.61 -16.26 -14.19
N ALA A 14 -33.01 -15.72 -15.24
CA ALA A 14 -32.99 -16.39 -16.55
C ALA A 14 -32.30 -17.76 -16.50
N SER A 15 -31.24 -17.89 -15.71
CA SER A 15 -30.52 -19.16 -15.49
C SER A 15 -31.37 -20.17 -14.73
N ARG A 16 -32.00 -19.77 -13.62
CA ARG A 16 -32.87 -20.66 -12.83
C ARG A 16 -34.08 -21.15 -13.62
N ASN A 17 -34.60 -20.32 -14.52
CA ASN A 17 -35.79 -20.61 -15.30
C ASN A 17 -35.47 -21.37 -16.61
N GLY A 18 -34.20 -21.77 -16.81
CA GLY A 18 -33.74 -22.50 -17.99
C GLY A 18 -33.72 -21.71 -19.30
N ARG A 19 -33.88 -20.38 -19.24
CA ARG A 19 -33.85 -19.48 -20.42
C ARG A 19 -32.43 -19.04 -20.79
N LEU A 20 -31.52 -19.04 -19.83
CA LEU A 20 -30.08 -18.90 -20.03
C LEU A 20 -29.42 -20.23 -19.68
N LYS A 21 -28.61 -20.76 -20.60
CA LYS A 21 -27.83 -21.98 -20.39
C LYS A 21 -26.36 -21.68 -20.58
N VAL A 22 -25.54 -22.19 -19.68
CA VAL A 22 -24.09 -22.09 -19.74
C VAL A 22 -23.55 -23.45 -20.16
N TYR A 23 -22.63 -23.45 -21.10
CA TYR A 23 -21.96 -24.65 -21.60
C TYR A 23 -20.45 -24.45 -21.47
N ASP A 24 -19.75 -25.46 -20.96
CA ASP A 24 -18.31 -25.39 -20.74
C ASP A 24 -17.52 -25.40 -22.04
N ASN A 25 -18.06 -26.04 -23.08
CA ASN A 25 -17.45 -26.09 -24.40
C ASN A 25 -18.51 -26.25 -25.50
N ILE A 26 -18.10 -26.01 -26.74
CA ILE A 26 -18.96 -26.11 -27.93
C ILE A 26 -19.25 -27.55 -28.33
N TYR A 27 -18.51 -28.52 -27.80
CA TYR A 27 -18.67 -29.94 -28.13
C TYR A 27 -19.65 -30.61 -27.14
N GLY A 28 -20.30 -31.70 -27.57
CA GLY A 28 -21.19 -32.46 -26.69
C GLY A 28 -22.55 -31.80 -26.45
N ASP A 29 -22.85 -31.43 -25.20
CA ASP A 29 -24.19 -31.03 -24.75
C ASP A 29 -24.72 -29.78 -25.45
N PHE A 30 -23.84 -28.85 -25.78
CA PHE A 30 -24.20 -27.66 -26.55
C PHE A 30 -24.83 -28.07 -27.90
N CYS A 31 -24.15 -28.89 -28.70
CA CYS A 31 -24.64 -29.34 -30.00
C CYS A 31 -25.96 -30.12 -29.92
N ARG A 32 -26.20 -30.85 -28.82
CA ARG A 32 -27.42 -31.66 -28.63
C ARG A 32 -28.62 -30.84 -28.18
N GLN A 33 -28.39 -29.75 -27.45
CA GLN A 33 -29.44 -29.01 -26.75
C GLN A 33 -29.72 -27.63 -27.36
N MET A 34 -28.80 -27.10 -28.16
CA MET A 34 -28.96 -25.81 -28.81
C MET A 34 -30.16 -25.83 -29.77
N ARG A 35 -30.97 -24.77 -29.73
CA ARG A 35 -32.14 -24.59 -30.59
C ARG A 35 -32.03 -23.24 -31.28
N THR A 36 -32.31 -23.20 -32.58
CA THR A 36 -32.38 -21.95 -33.35
C THR A 36 -33.83 -21.47 -33.46
N PRO A 37 -34.09 -20.16 -33.45
CA PRO A 37 -33.12 -19.06 -33.29
C PRO A 37 -32.62 -18.94 -31.84
N CYS A 38 -31.35 -18.62 -31.65
CA CYS A 38 -30.77 -18.31 -30.35
C CYS A 38 -29.76 -17.17 -30.42
N VAL A 39 -29.42 -16.62 -29.24
CA VAL A 39 -28.34 -15.66 -29.06
C VAL A 39 -27.24 -16.35 -28.27
N ILE A 40 -26.00 -16.25 -28.74
CA ILE A 40 -24.84 -16.86 -28.09
C ILE A 40 -23.90 -15.77 -27.65
N PHE A 41 -23.60 -15.76 -26.36
CA PHE A 41 -22.54 -14.95 -25.78
C PHE A 41 -21.26 -15.79 -25.76
N THR A 42 -20.21 -15.31 -26.42
CA THR A 42 -18.97 -16.07 -26.56
C THR A 42 -17.78 -15.13 -26.71
N GLY A 43 -16.63 -15.55 -26.19
CA GLY A 43 -15.34 -14.89 -26.43
C GLY A 43 -14.56 -15.57 -27.56
N HIS A 44 -13.49 -14.98 -28.09
CA HIS A 44 -12.78 -13.76 -27.67
C HIS A 44 -12.98 -12.60 -28.66
N PRO A 45 -13.07 -11.33 -28.23
CA PRO A 45 -13.36 -10.18 -29.11
C PRO A 45 -12.32 -9.97 -30.22
N SER A 46 -11.11 -10.50 -30.07
CA SER A 46 -10.09 -10.46 -31.13
C SER A 46 -10.44 -11.26 -32.39
N LEU A 47 -11.40 -12.20 -32.33
CA LEU A 47 -11.71 -13.15 -33.39
C LEU A 47 -10.44 -13.88 -33.92
N ARG A 48 -9.51 -14.19 -33.01
CA ARG A 48 -8.31 -15.00 -33.32
C ARG A 48 -8.24 -16.28 -32.50
N ILE A 49 -8.91 -16.31 -31.36
CA ILE A 49 -8.92 -17.39 -30.40
C ILE A 49 -10.31 -17.52 -29.77
N GLY A 50 -10.55 -18.65 -29.12
CA GLY A 50 -11.79 -18.92 -28.42
C GLY A 50 -12.94 -19.36 -29.34
N ASN A 51 -14.09 -19.59 -28.73
CA ASN A 51 -15.23 -20.25 -29.36
C ASN A 51 -15.88 -19.40 -30.48
N ALA A 52 -15.72 -18.07 -30.45
CA ALA A 52 -16.22 -17.18 -31.50
C ALA A 52 -15.72 -17.60 -32.90
N VAL A 53 -14.45 -18.01 -33.01
CA VAL A 53 -13.85 -18.45 -34.29
C VAL A 53 -14.54 -19.71 -34.81
N HIS A 54 -14.76 -20.70 -33.94
CA HIS A 54 -15.44 -21.93 -34.31
C HIS A 54 -16.90 -21.70 -34.73
N PHE A 55 -17.60 -20.76 -34.09
CA PHE A 55 -18.95 -20.39 -34.53
C PHE A 55 -18.95 -19.71 -35.91
N LEU A 56 -17.95 -18.87 -36.21
CA LEU A 56 -17.80 -18.28 -37.54
C LEU A 56 -17.49 -19.35 -38.60
N GLU A 57 -16.68 -20.36 -38.28
CA GLU A 57 -16.44 -21.50 -39.16
C GLU A 57 -17.72 -22.31 -39.43
N MET A 58 -18.51 -22.59 -38.39
CA MET A 58 -19.74 -23.38 -38.53
C MET A 58 -20.88 -22.62 -39.23
N TRP A 59 -21.04 -21.33 -38.93
CA TRP A 59 -22.26 -20.58 -39.23
C TRP A 59 -22.05 -19.31 -40.05
N GLY A 60 -20.80 -19.00 -40.39
CA GLY A 60 -20.45 -17.79 -41.12
C GLY A 60 -20.99 -17.74 -42.55
N ASN A 61 -21.24 -18.89 -43.18
CA ASN A 61 -21.76 -18.92 -44.56
C ASN A 61 -23.25 -18.63 -44.69
N ASP A 62 -24.00 -18.50 -43.58
CA ASP A 62 -25.43 -18.18 -43.59
C ASP A 62 -25.67 -16.70 -43.24
N SER A 63 -26.21 -15.94 -44.18
CA SER A 63 -26.50 -14.50 -44.04
C SER A 63 -27.63 -14.19 -43.06
N LYS A 64 -28.39 -15.20 -42.63
CA LYS A 64 -29.40 -15.05 -41.56
C LYS A 64 -28.73 -14.83 -40.21
N ASN A 65 -27.50 -15.34 -40.03
CA ASN A 65 -26.73 -15.15 -38.82
C ASN A 65 -26.13 -13.74 -38.75
N ALA A 66 -25.78 -13.33 -37.53
CA ALA A 66 -25.14 -12.06 -37.28
C ALA A 66 -24.07 -12.20 -36.20
N LEU A 67 -22.92 -11.56 -36.43
CA LEU A 67 -21.88 -11.30 -35.46
C LEU A 67 -22.07 -9.88 -34.93
N ILE A 68 -22.21 -9.73 -33.61
CA ILE A 68 -22.28 -8.42 -32.95
C ILE A 68 -21.07 -8.27 -32.04
N MET A 69 -20.21 -7.31 -32.37
CA MET A 69 -19.04 -6.96 -31.61
C MET A 69 -19.35 -5.79 -30.67
N THR A 70 -19.07 -5.97 -29.38
CA THR A 70 -19.40 -4.99 -28.33
C THR A 70 -18.17 -4.42 -27.62
N ASP A 71 -16.98 -4.91 -27.90
CA ASP A 71 -15.76 -4.47 -27.21
C ASP A 71 -15.12 -3.27 -27.95
N PRO A 72 -15.03 -2.07 -27.34
CA PRO A 72 -14.49 -0.89 -28.00
C PRO A 72 -13.01 -1.03 -28.40
N ASP A 73 -12.24 -1.87 -27.71
CA ASP A 73 -10.81 -2.02 -27.96
C ASP A 73 -10.52 -2.95 -29.17
N TYR A 74 -11.56 -3.61 -29.71
CA TYR A 74 -11.48 -4.50 -30.88
C TYR A 74 -12.45 -4.05 -31.99
N PRO A 75 -12.16 -2.93 -32.68
CA PRO A 75 -13.02 -2.46 -33.76
C PRO A 75 -13.05 -3.46 -34.90
N ILE A 76 -14.24 -3.63 -35.48
CA ILE A 76 -14.51 -4.67 -36.48
C ILE A 76 -13.59 -4.60 -37.69
N GLN A 77 -13.18 -3.39 -38.09
CA GLN A 77 -12.27 -3.15 -39.22
C GLN A 77 -10.89 -3.77 -39.01
N ASN A 78 -10.46 -3.91 -37.75
CA ASN A 78 -9.14 -4.43 -37.42
C ASN A 78 -9.15 -5.96 -37.23
N VAL A 79 -10.30 -6.53 -36.87
CA VAL A 79 -10.38 -7.95 -36.50
C VAL A 79 -11.11 -8.82 -37.51
N TYR A 80 -12.08 -8.29 -38.27
CA TYR A 80 -12.97 -9.09 -39.10
C TYR A 80 -12.37 -9.52 -40.45
N GLY A 81 -11.24 -8.92 -40.87
CA GLY A 81 -10.58 -9.19 -42.15
C GLY A 81 -10.54 -10.67 -42.61
N PRO A 82 -10.17 -11.65 -41.76
CA PRO A 82 -10.14 -13.06 -42.13
C PRO A 82 -11.50 -13.66 -42.53
N TYR A 83 -12.60 -13.02 -42.13
CA TYR A 83 -13.98 -13.49 -42.25
C TYR A 83 -14.79 -12.67 -43.26
N GLU A 84 -14.20 -11.70 -43.94
CA GLU A 84 -14.90 -10.82 -44.90
C GLU A 84 -15.58 -11.56 -46.05
N LYS A 85 -15.11 -12.76 -46.39
CA LYS A 85 -15.71 -13.60 -47.44
C LYS A 85 -16.95 -14.37 -46.98
N LEU A 86 -17.23 -14.41 -45.68
CA LEU A 86 -18.37 -15.11 -45.10
C LEU A 86 -19.64 -14.28 -45.28
N SER A 87 -20.77 -14.94 -45.54
CA SER A 87 -22.07 -14.30 -45.75
C SER A 87 -22.68 -13.68 -44.47
N ILE A 88 -22.15 -14.04 -43.29
CA ILE A 88 -22.62 -13.56 -42.00
C ILE A 88 -22.50 -12.05 -41.89
N ARG A 89 -23.55 -11.42 -41.36
CA ARG A 89 -23.58 -9.96 -41.18
C ARG A 89 -22.83 -9.59 -39.92
N ALA A 90 -21.86 -8.68 -40.02
CA ALA A 90 -21.03 -8.28 -38.89
C ALA A 90 -21.34 -6.83 -38.50
N PHE A 91 -21.59 -6.59 -37.21
CA PHE A 91 -21.96 -5.29 -36.65
C PHE A 91 -21.04 -4.91 -35.49
N PHE A 92 -20.81 -3.60 -35.32
CA PHE A 92 -20.00 -3.05 -34.23
C PHE A 92 -20.83 -2.05 -33.42
N PHE A 93 -21.17 -2.44 -32.19
CA PHE A 93 -21.92 -1.62 -31.24
C PHE A 93 -21.15 -1.61 -29.91
N PRO A 94 -20.08 -0.81 -29.80
CA PRO A 94 -19.21 -0.81 -28.63
C PRO A 94 -19.99 -0.40 -27.38
N ILE A 95 -19.84 -1.18 -26.32
CA ILE A 95 -20.35 -0.87 -24.99
C ILE A 95 -19.19 -0.29 -24.20
N GLU A 96 -19.13 1.04 -24.13
CA GLU A 96 -18.14 1.77 -23.35
C GLU A 96 -18.72 2.16 -22.00
N THR A 97 -18.09 1.70 -20.92
CA THR A 97 -18.48 2.01 -19.53
C THR A 97 -17.39 2.73 -18.77
N ARG A 98 -16.22 2.94 -19.41
CA ARG A 98 -15.14 3.74 -18.85
C ARG A 98 -15.59 5.19 -18.76
N LEU A 99 -14.89 5.91 -17.89
CA LEU A 99 -15.04 7.34 -17.70
C LEU A 99 -14.82 8.09 -19.02
N ASP A 100 -15.76 8.95 -19.38
CA ASP A 100 -15.66 9.82 -20.55
C ASP A 100 -15.35 11.28 -20.18
N PHE A 101 -15.02 12.09 -21.18
CA PHE A 101 -14.71 13.51 -21.01
C PHE A 101 -15.92 14.35 -20.60
N SER A 102 -17.13 13.90 -20.96
CA SER A 102 -18.38 14.59 -20.64
C SER A 102 -18.75 14.48 -19.16
N GLN A 103 -18.26 13.44 -18.48
CA GLN A 103 -18.37 13.24 -17.05
C GLN A 103 -17.16 13.86 -16.32
N LEU A 104 -15.95 13.63 -16.86
CA LEU A 104 -14.70 14.05 -16.22
C LEU A 104 -14.59 15.57 -16.09
N ASN A 105 -14.75 16.31 -17.21
CA ASN A 105 -14.48 17.74 -17.26
C ASN A 105 -15.47 18.59 -16.45
N PRO A 106 -16.81 18.44 -16.57
CA PRO A 106 -17.75 19.33 -15.90
C PRO A 106 -18.10 18.91 -14.47
N SER A 107 -17.98 17.62 -14.12
CA SER A 107 -18.46 17.13 -12.82
C SER A 107 -17.31 16.68 -11.92
N ILE A 108 -16.46 15.76 -12.40
CA ILE A 108 -15.47 15.09 -11.54
C ILE A 108 -14.27 16.00 -11.23
N LEU A 109 -13.71 16.68 -12.24
CA LEU A 109 -12.55 17.55 -12.01
C LEU A 109 -12.86 18.75 -11.11
N PRO A 110 -14.00 19.45 -11.26
CA PRO A 110 -14.36 20.53 -10.34
C PRO A 110 -14.64 20.06 -8.92
N ASP A 111 -15.29 18.90 -8.76
CA ASP A 111 -15.61 18.33 -7.44
C ASP A 111 -14.35 17.87 -6.70
N LEU A 112 -13.43 17.20 -7.40
CA LEU A 112 -12.17 16.72 -6.81
C LEU A 112 -11.14 17.84 -6.60
N ALA A 113 -11.15 18.88 -7.46
CA ALA A 113 -10.19 19.98 -7.48
C ALA A 113 -8.72 19.57 -7.20
N PRO A 114 -8.16 18.61 -7.98
CA PRO A 114 -6.86 18.03 -7.66
C PRO A 114 -5.72 19.05 -7.76
N LYS A 115 -4.77 19.07 -6.81
CA LYS A 115 -3.63 20.01 -6.86
C LYS A 115 -2.74 19.83 -8.11
N LEU A 116 -2.65 18.59 -8.59
CA LEU A 116 -1.93 18.22 -9.82
C LEU A 116 -2.65 17.03 -10.44
N LEU A 117 -3.10 17.18 -11.70
CA LEU A 117 -3.64 16.08 -12.49
C LEU A 117 -2.53 15.41 -13.30
N VAL A 118 -2.33 14.11 -13.12
CA VAL A 118 -1.37 13.33 -13.92
C VAL A 118 -2.14 12.49 -14.92
N MET A 119 -1.85 12.63 -16.22
CA MET A 119 -2.62 11.97 -17.28
C MET A 119 -1.79 11.67 -18.53
N PRO A 120 -2.19 10.70 -19.37
CA PRO A 120 -1.56 10.49 -20.67
C PRO A 120 -1.58 11.73 -21.54
N GLU A 121 -0.48 12.00 -22.26
CA GLU A 121 -0.36 13.17 -23.13
C GLU A 121 -1.41 13.19 -24.25
N VAL A 122 -1.87 12.01 -24.70
CA VAL A 122 -2.90 11.86 -25.74
C VAL A 122 -4.22 12.57 -25.39
N TYR A 123 -4.46 12.89 -24.12
CA TYR A 123 -5.67 13.60 -23.68
C TYR A 123 -5.50 15.12 -23.60
N THR A 124 -4.36 15.65 -24.03
CA THR A 124 -4.09 17.11 -24.07
C THR A 124 -4.53 17.78 -25.36
N GLN A 125 -4.76 16.99 -26.41
CA GLN A 125 -5.06 17.45 -27.76
C GLN A 125 -6.28 16.70 -28.29
N PRO A 126 -7.10 17.32 -29.15
CA PRO A 126 -8.17 16.61 -29.84
C PRO A 126 -7.63 15.42 -30.65
N PRO A 127 -8.43 14.36 -30.88
CA PRO A 127 -7.98 13.22 -31.66
C PRO A 127 -7.54 13.64 -33.08
N PRO A 128 -6.52 13.00 -33.67
CA PRO A 128 -5.97 13.38 -34.98
C PRO A 128 -7.02 13.40 -36.10
N ASN A 129 -7.98 12.48 -36.05
CA ASN A 129 -9.03 12.33 -37.06
C ASN A 129 -10.25 13.24 -36.80
N SER A 130 -10.24 14.01 -35.72
CA SER A 130 -11.36 14.87 -35.32
C SER A 130 -10.87 16.11 -34.57
N SER A 131 -9.99 16.89 -35.20
CA SER A 131 -9.35 18.06 -34.58
C SER A 131 -10.31 19.14 -34.05
N GLN A 132 -11.55 19.16 -34.53
CA GLN A 132 -12.60 20.08 -34.07
C GLN A 132 -13.22 19.67 -32.72
N ARG A 133 -13.02 18.42 -32.28
CA ARG A 133 -13.62 17.86 -31.06
C ARG A 133 -12.82 18.23 -29.82
N THR A 134 -12.88 19.50 -29.45
CA THR A 134 -12.25 20.03 -28.23
C THR A 134 -12.86 19.46 -26.95
N ASP A 135 -14.04 18.87 -27.03
CA ASP A 135 -14.70 18.14 -25.93
C ASP A 135 -13.98 16.84 -25.55
N PHE A 136 -13.08 16.31 -26.39
CA PHE A 136 -12.20 15.18 -26.09
C PHE A 136 -10.84 15.58 -25.52
N VAL A 137 -10.77 16.76 -24.90
CA VAL A 137 -9.55 17.24 -24.23
C VAL A 137 -9.83 17.37 -22.74
N VAL A 138 -8.88 16.92 -21.92
CA VAL A 138 -8.98 17.11 -20.47
C VAL A 138 -8.64 18.56 -20.12
N ALA A 139 -9.63 19.28 -19.61
CA ALA A 139 -9.55 20.70 -19.28
C ALA A 139 -9.10 20.90 -17.82
N TYR A 140 -7.79 20.84 -17.59
CA TYR A 140 -7.22 21.10 -16.27
C TYR A 140 -5.87 21.82 -16.35
N ASN A 141 -5.73 22.97 -15.70
CA ASN A 141 -4.54 23.82 -15.83
C ASN A 141 -3.33 23.24 -15.09
N ALA A 142 -3.52 22.79 -13.84
CA ALA A 142 -2.46 22.21 -13.04
C ALA A 142 -2.29 20.72 -13.38
N ARG A 143 -1.64 20.44 -14.52
CA ARG A 143 -1.48 19.09 -15.05
C ARG A 143 -0.03 18.76 -15.37
N ALA A 144 0.27 17.47 -15.32
CA ALA A 144 1.49 16.89 -15.84
C ALA A 144 1.16 15.66 -16.69
N THR A 145 1.92 15.47 -17.77
CA THR A 145 1.61 14.48 -18.79
C THR A 145 2.71 13.45 -18.93
N PHE A 146 2.34 12.24 -19.38
CA PHE A 146 3.30 11.17 -19.63
C PHE A 146 2.96 10.43 -20.93
N ARG A 147 3.98 9.83 -21.55
CA ARG A 147 3.86 8.85 -22.64
C ARG A 147 4.18 7.45 -22.14
N TYR A 148 3.76 6.46 -22.90
CA TYR A 148 4.12 5.07 -22.61
C TYR A 148 5.65 4.90 -22.65
N GLY A 149 6.22 4.33 -21.59
CA GLY A 149 7.66 4.15 -21.44
C GLY A 149 8.39 5.29 -20.71
N ASP A 150 7.71 6.40 -20.41
CA ASP A 150 8.33 7.50 -19.69
C ASP A 150 8.53 7.17 -18.20
N THR A 151 9.67 7.59 -17.65
CA THR A 151 9.87 7.63 -16.19
C THR A 151 9.37 8.96 -15.65
N PHE A 152 8.20 8.95 -15.01
CA PHE A 152 7.56 10.14 -14.48
C PHE A 152 7.90 10.36 -13.00
N THR A 153 8.53 11.49 -12.66
CA THR A 153 8.84 11.84 -11.26
C THR A 153 7.76 12.76 -10.72
N ILE A 154 6.90 12.25 -9.82
CA ILE A 154 5.89 13.07 -9.14
C ILE A 154 6.59 13.90 -8.06
N PRO A 155 6.59 15.24 -8.14
CA PRO A 155 7.18 16.07 -7.10
C PRO A 155 6.41 15.87 -5.79
N SER A 156 7.13 15.42 -4.76
CA SER A 156 6.57 15.21 -3.43
C SER A 156 6.25 16.57 -2.82
N THR A 157 4.98 16.95 -2.71
CA THR A 157 4.54 18.20 -2.02
C THR A 157 4.59 18.09 -0.49
N THR A 158 5.36 17.13 0.03
CA THR A 158 5.45 16.84 1.46
C THR A 158 6.15 18.00 2.14
N LYS A 159 5.37 18.84 2.83
CA LYS A 159 5.94 19.76 3.82
C LYS A 159 6.26 18.93 5.05
N THR A 160 7.47 19.08 5.59
CA THR A 160 7.80 18.56 6.92
C THR A 160 6.75 19.06 7.92
N LYS A 161 6.02 18.14 8.57
CA LYS A 161 5.06 18.50 9.62
C LYS A 161 5.69 18.26 10.98
N ARG A 162 5.55 19.24 11.88
CA ARG A 162 5.94 19.10 13.29
C ARG A 162 5.01 18.11 13.97
N VAL A 163 5.56 17.01 14.44
CA VAL A 163 4.84 16.03 15.27
C VAL A 163 4.97 16.46 16.73
N ARG A 164 3.85 16.55 17.44
CA ARG A 164 3.88 16.77 18.89
C ARG A 164 4.17 15.44 19.56
N LEU A 165 5.23 15.40 20.35
CA LEU A 165 5.53 14.26 21.20
C LEU A 165 4.78 14.44 22.51
N HIS A 166 3.96 13.46 22.88
CA HIS A 166 3.38 13.45 24.21
C HIS A 166 4.53 13.45 25.23
N PRO A 167 4.47 14.23 26.33
CA PRO A 167 5.58 14.37 27.30
C PRO A 167 6.11 13.03 27.80
N ASP A 168 5.21 12.08 28.02
CA ASP A 168 5.59 10.73 28.44
C ASP A 168 6.44 10.00 27.40
N THR A 169 6.22 10.28 26.12
CA THR A 169 6.96 9.74 24.97
C THR A 169 8.32 10.44 24.79
N ALA A 170 8.47 11.70 25.22
CA ALA A 170 9.68 12.51 25.12
C ALA A 170 10.32 12.77 26.49
N PHE A 171 11.02 11.78 27.04
CA PHE A 171 11.91 12.01 28.18
C PHE A 171 13.35 12.20 27.70
N MET A 172 13.62 13.45 27.32
CA MET A 172 14.87 14.23 27.39
C MET A 172 14.62 15.44 26.48
N LYS A 173 14.93 16.66 26.95
CA LYS A 173 14.78 17.96 26.25
C LYS A 173 14.83 17.80 24.72
N ALA A 174 13.67 17.73 24.08
CA ALA A 174 13.56 17.70 22.63
C ALA A 174 13.27 19.13 22.17
N GLU A 175 14.32 19.91 21.98
CA GLU A 175 14.23 21.03 21.06
C GLU A 175 14.21 20.45 19.65
N TYR A 176 13.02 20.52 19.03
CA TYR A 176 12.72 20.41 17.59
C TYR A 176 13.23 19.19 16.81
N LEU A 177 12.31 18.39 16.24
CA LEU A 177 12.62 17.31 15.29
C LEU A 177 11.65 17.33 14.10
N GLU A 178 12.18 17.18 12.88
CA GLU A 178 11.46 17.09 11.60
C GLU A 178 11.39 15.62 11.10
N MET A 179 10.30 15.24 10.42
CA MET A 179 10.05 13.88 9.91
C MET A 179 9.67 13.85 8.42
N ASN A 180 10.09 12.79 7.71
CA ASN A 180 9.77 12.49 6.31
C ASN A 180 8.69 11.39 6.17
N GLU A 181 7.76 11.57 5.22
CA GLU A 181 6.46 10.88 5.14
C GLU A 181 6.36 9.77 4.06
N THR A 182 7.48 9.21 3.58
CA THR A 182 7.46 8.30 2.43
C THR A 182 6.99 6.86 2.70
N ARG A 183 6.36 6.57 3.84
CA ARG A 183 5.87 5.20 4.14
C ARG A 183 4.41 5.09 4.60
N LEU A 184 3.64 6.19 4.58
CA LEU A 184 2.30 6.22 5.20
C LEU A 184 1.12 6.09 4.24
N LEU A 185 1.27 6.41 2.95
CA LEU A 185 0.10 6.49 2.05
C LEU A 185 -0.34 5.16 1.42
N GLU A 186 0.44 4.08 1.50
CA GLU A 186 0.02 2.76 0.97
C GLU A 186 -0.89 1.95 1.90
N LYS A 187 -1.15 2.41 3.14
CA LYS A 187 -1.88 1.59 4.13
C LYS A 187 -3.03 2.32 4.84
N ALA A 188 -3.47 3.47 4.37
CA ALA A 188 -4.54 4.26 5.00
C ALA A 188 -5.97 3.80 4.64
N SER A 189 -6.19 2.50 4.47
CA SER A 189 -7.54 1.90 4.34
C SER A 189 -7.87 0.90 5.44
N SER A 190 -7.00 0.76 6.45
CA SER A 190 -7.31 -0.03 7.65
C SER A 190 -6.54 0.52 8.85
N LEU A 191 -7.17 0.52 10.03
CA LEU A 191 -6.59 0.84 11.34
C LEU A 191 -5.07 0.58 11.42
N LEU A 192 -4.28 1.61 11.14
CA LEU A 192 -2.82 1.50 11.13
C LEU A 192 -2.29 1.66 12.56
N THR A 193 -2.02 0.55 13.22
CA THR A 193 -1.03 0.52 14.30
C THR A 193 0.35 0.70 13.66
N LEU A 194 0.86 1.92 13.68
CA LEU A 194 2.24 2.24 13.29
C LEU A 194 3.19 1.45 14.20
N ARG A 195 3.81 0.38 13.68
CA ARG A 195 4.60 -0.55 14.51
C ARG A 195 6.01 -0.06 14.85
N SER A 196 6.55 0.93 14.14
CA SER A 196 7.91 1.44 14.35
C SER A 196 8.15 2.78 13.65
N ILE A 197 8.72 3.75 14.37
CA ILE A 197 9.29 4.99 13.82
C ILE A 197 10.82 4.90 14.00
N GLU A 198 11.57 5.04 12.92
CA GLU A 198 13.03 5.06 12.95
C GLU A 198 13.51 6.51 12.88
N LEU A 199 14.01 7.04 13.99
CA LEU A 199 14.51 8.41 14.09
C LEU A 199 16.01 8.41 13.82
N ARG A 200 16.48 9.31 12.96
CA ARG A 200 17.90 9.56 12.71
C ARG A 200 18.25 10.94 13.26
N GLY A 201 19.33 11.02 14.03
CA GLY A 201 19.79 12.26 14.64
C GLY A 201 20.52 13.13 13.63
N HIS A 202 20.44 14.44 13.80
CA HIS A 202 21.25 15.40 13.06
C HIS A 202 22.74 15.19 13.40
N TYR A 203 23.61 15.22 12.40
CA TYR A 203 25.02 14.82 12.51
C TYR A 203 25.88 15.69 13.44
N ASP A 204 25.37 16.82 13.92
CA ASP A 204 26.13 17.82 14.70
C ASP A 204 26.15 17.58 16.22
N HIS A 205 25.33 16.67 16.74
CA HIS A 205 25.28 16.33 18.17
C HIS A 205 25.51 14.84 18.40
N GLY A 206 26.78 14.43 18.26
CA GLY A 206 27.24 13.05 18.39
C GLY A 206 27.14 12.42 19.79
N ASP A 207 26.57 13.11 20.77
CA ASP A 207 26.45 12.65 22.16
C ASP A 207 25.09 12.01 22.49
N ILE A 208 24.09 12.18 21.62
CA ILE A 208 22.73 11.69 21.85
C ILE A 208 22.45 10.49 20.95
N GLY A 209 22.72 9.30 21.47
CA GLY A 209 22.23 8.06 20.86
C GLY A 209 20.70 8.04 20.92
N LEU A 210 20.03 8.31 19.80
CA LEU A 210 18.58 8.18 19.71
C LEU A 210 18.18 6.71 19.86
N SER A 211 17.37 6.41 20.88
CA SER A 211 16.66 5.15 20.98
C SER A 211 15.45 5.17 20.04
N SER A 212 15.05 4.02 19.48
CA SER A 212 13.84 3.99 18.65
C SER A 212 12.62 4.35 19.50
N LEU A 213 11.91 5.41 19.14
CA LEU A 213 10.63 5.75 19.77
C LEU A 213 9.54 4.80 19.24
N LYS A 214 8.81 4.16 20.17
CA LYS A 214 7.65 3.33 19.86
C LYS A 214 6.41 3.91 20.52
N GLY A 215 5.35 4.08 19.74
CA GLY A 215 4.10 4.68 20.19
C GLY A 215 3.01 4.52 19.14
N ILE A 216 1.80 4.90 19.52
CA ILE A 216 0.63 4.97 18.65
C ILE A 216 0.58 6.38 18.08
N LEU A 217 0.69 6.52 16.76
CA LEU A 217 0.47 7.81 16.11
C LEU A 217 -1.03 8.05 15.99
N SER A 218 -1.52 9.05 16.69
CA SER A 218 -2.89 9.52 16.59
C SER A 218 -2.95 10.71 15.63
N VAL A 219 -3.97 10.69 14.76
CA VAL A 219 -4.27 11.77 13.84
C VAL A 219 -5.67 12.27 14.19
N TYR A 220 -5.77 13.40 14.87
CA TYR A 220 -7.02 14.09 15.16
C TYR A 220 -6.88 15.55 14.74
N ASP A 221 -7.85 16.08 14.00
CA ASP A 221 -7.92 17.48 13.56
C ASP A 221 -6.62 18.02 12.93
N ASN A 222 -6.01 17.24 12.03
CA ASN A 222 -4.73 17.55 11.37
C ASN A 222 -3.51 17.69 12.31
N ILE A 223 -3.64 17.32 13.58
CA ILE A 223 -2.56 17.25 14.57
C ILE A 223 -2.04 15.81 14.63
N LEU A 224 -0.74 15.66 14.40
CA LEU A 224 -0.03 14.40 14.56
C LEU A 224 0.54 14.34 15.97
N GLU A 225 0.03 13.41 16.78
CA GLU A 225 0.51 13.17 18.15
C GLU A 225 1.01 11.74 18.32
N LEU A 226 2.24 11.58 18.81
CA LEU A 226 2.80 10.26 19.12
C LEU A 226 2.56 9.91 20.59
N ASN A 227 1.54 9.09 20.80
CA ASN A 227 1.11 8.62 22.11
C ASN A 227 1.86 7.35 22.54
N PRO A 228 2.07 7.11 23.84
CA PRO A 228 2.70 5.88 24.31
C PRO A 228 1.80 4.66 24.03
N ASP A 229 2.41 3.55 23.60
CA ASP A 229 1.70 2.27 23.43
C ASP A 229 1.43 1.63 24.80
N MET A 230 0.21 1.81 25.31
CA MET A 230 -0.24 1.33 26.62
C MET A 230 -0.31 -0.20 26.74
N ASN A 231 -0.29 -0.94 25.62
CA ASN A 231 -0.36 -2.41 25.60
C ASN A 231 1.03 -3.07 25.51
N SER A 232 2.09 -2.30 25.27
CA SER A 232 3.45 -2.82 25.22
C SER A 232 4.00 -3.07 26.63
N LYS A 233 4.64 -4.23 26.86
CA LYS A 233 5.37 -4.49 28.11
C LYS A 233 6.46 -3.42 28.26
N ILE A 234 6.29 -2.52 29.23
CA ILE A 234 7.23 -1.46 29.58
C ILE A 234 8.59 -2.10 29.87
N ARG A 235 9.57 -1.90 28.98
CA ARG A 235 10.96 -2.29 29.21
C ARG A 235 11.71 -1.05 29.67
N ASN A 236 12.43 -1.17 30.79
CA ASN A 236 13.37 -0.13 31.21
C ASN A 236 14.42 0.02 30.10
N VAL A 237 14.49 1.21 29.52
CA VAL A 237 15.45 1.52 28.46
C VAL A 237 16.67 2.14 29.13
N CYS A 238 17.83 1.53 28.89
CA CYS A 238 19.11 2.09 29.31
C CYS A 238 19.65 2.97 28.17
N VAL A 239 19.98 4.22 28.46
CA VAL A 239 20.51 5.19 27.47
C VAL A 239 21.86 5.75 27.91
N GLY A 240 22.75 5.98 26.95
CA GLY A 240 24.08 6.56 27.18
C GLY A 240 25.18 5.91 26.35
N LYS A 241 26.36 6.52 26.39
CA LYS A 241 27.59 6.02 25.76
C LYS A 241 28.32 5.10 26.73
N LEU A 242 28.56 3.86 26.32
CA LEU A 242 29.35 2.91 27.10
C LEU A 242 30.84 3.13 26.84
N SER A 243 31.58 3.61 27.85
CA SER A 243 33.05 3.67 27.77
C SER A 243 33.66 2.32 28.16
N ALA A 244 34.69 1.90 27.44
CA ALA A 244 35.40 0.65 27.73
C ALA A 244 35.98 0.64 29.15
N GLU A 245 36.41 1.81 29.64
CA GLU A 245 36.99 1.98 30.98
C GLU A 245 35.94 1.87 32.09
N ALA A 246 34.78 2.50 31.95
CA ALA A 246 33.70 2.38 32.95
C ALA A 246 33.13 0.96 32.99
N PHE A 247 33.03 0.30 31.81
CA PHE A 247 32.59 -1.08 31.73
C PHE A 247 33.59 -2.03 32.39
N ALA A 248 34.89 -1.88 32.12
CA ALA A 248 35.97 -2.63 32.75
C ALA A 248 35.96 -2.50 34.29
N GLN A 249 35.79 -1.29 34.81
CA GLN A 249 35.66 -1.06 36.26
C GLN A 249 34.43 -1.75 36.84
N THR A 250 33.32 -1.78 36.11
CA THR A 250 32.06 -2.42 36.54
C THR A 250 32.19 -3.94 36.56
N LEU A 251 32.86 -4.54 35.57
CA LEU A 251 33.20 -5.96 35.58
C LEU A 251 34.10 -6.32 36.77
N GLY A 252 35.08 -5.48 37.08
CA GLY A 252 35.93 -5.63 38.27
C GLY A 252 35.12 -5.61 39.58
N LYS A 253 34.18 -4.66 39.74
CA LYS A 253 33.26 -4.60 40.90
C LYS A 253 32.35 -5.82 41.01
N MET A 254 32.06 -6.50 39.90
CA MET A 254 31.29 -7.74 39.85
C MET A 254 32.14 -9.01 40.01
N ASN A 255 33.44 -8.88 40.31
CA ASN A 255 34.41 -9.99 40.38
C ASN A 255 34.50 -10.82 39.09
N LEU A 256 34.29 -10.17 37.93
CA LEU A 256 34.42 -10.79 36.61
C LEU A 256 35.79 -10.45 36.02
N LYS A 257 36.61 -11.46 35.73
CA LYS A 257 37.87 -11.26 35.00
C LYS A 257 37.59 -10.96 33.53
N TYR A 258 38.45 -10.21 32.84
CA TYR A 258 38.29 -9.88 31.42
C TYR A 258 39.65 -9.65 30.75
N SER A 259 39.74 -9.79 29.43
CA SER A 259 40.92 -9.43 28.63
C SER A 259 40.61 -8.30 27.64
N ARG A 260 41.58 -7.40 27.41
CA ARG A 260 41.35 -6.11 26.69
C ARG A 260 41.47 -6.22 25.17
N SER A 261 42.00 -7.32 24.63
CA SER A 261 41.96 -7.62 23.19
C SER A 261 40.51 -7.96 22.82
N GLU A 262 39.79 -6.97 22.26
CA GLU A 262 38.38 -7.05 21.87
C GLU A 262 37.37 -7.41 22.97
N ILE A 263 37.56 -7.02 24.24
CA ILE A 263 36.63 -7.35 25.37
C ILE A 263 36.08 -8.79 25.21
N ASN A 264 37.00 -9.73 24.99
CA ASN A 264 36.70 -11.14 25.15
C ASN A 264 36.64 -11.38 26.64
N GLY A 265 35.46 -11.80 27.09
CA GLY A 265 35.24 -12.18 28.47
C GLY A 265 36.16 -13.34 28.82
N ASN A 266 36.74 -13.22 29.99
CA ASN A 266 37.14 -14.27 30.92
C ASN A 266 37.21 -15.72 30.39
N ASP A 267 38.31 -16.41 30.66
CA ASP A 267 38.42 -17.88 30.54
C ASP A 267 37.35 -18.65 31.34
N THR A 268 36.59 -18.01 32.24
CA THR A 268 35.48 -18.64 32.99
C THR A 268 34.08 -18.43 32.40
N LEU A 269 33.87 -17.44 31.52
CA LEU A 269 32.59 -17.21 30.87
C LEU A 269 32.86 -17.07 29.37
N LYS A 270 32.61 -18.11 28.57
CA LYS A 270 32.74 -18.11 27.09
C LYS A 270 31.79 -17.08 26.45
N ALA A 271 32.08 -15.80 26.62
CA ALA A 271 31.22 -14.68 26.31
C ALA A 271 32.06 -13.45 25.95
N SER A 272 31.62 -12.65 24.98
CA SER A 272 32.29 -11.42 24.55
C SER A 272 31.32 -10.25 24.50
N VAL A 273 31.83 -9.04 24.76
CA VAL A 273 31.04 -7.81 24.73
C VAL A 273 31.69 -6.82 23.78
N CYS A 274 31.21 -6.75 22.55
CA CYS A 274 31.70 -5.83 21.55
C CYS A 274 31.06 -4.44 21.71
N ILE A 275 31.89 -3.44 22.03
CA ILE A 275 31.50 -2.03 21.99
C ILE A 275 31.82 -1.49 20.60
N LYS A 276 30.78 -1.08 19.87
CA LYS A 276 30.83 -0.58 18.50
C LYS A 276 30.31 0.86 18.45
N ASN A 277 30.57 1.52 17.32
CA ASN A 277 30.06 2.86 17.04
C ASN A 277 30.39 3.86 18.16
N GLY A 278 31.66 3.92 18.57
CA GLY A 278 32.13 4.87 19.59
C GLY A 278 31.50 4.72 20.98
N GLY A 279 30.88 3.57 21.32
CA GLY A 279 30.22 3.36 22.62
C GLY A 279 28.69 3.38 22.57
N PHE A 280 28.10 3.67 21.41
CA PHE A 280 26.64 3.76 21.25
C PHE A 280 25.98 2.45 20.82
N ARG A 281 26.75 1.41 20.53
CA ARG A 281 26.23 0.07 20.23
C ARG A 281 26.99 -1.00 20.99
N THR A 282 26.27 -1.82 21.74
CA THR A 282 26.85 -2.93 22.50
C THR A 282 26.28 -4.25 21.99
N VAL A 283 27.16 -5.22 21.69
CA VAL A 283 26.80 -6.56 21.24
C VAL A 283 27.33 -7.57 22.25
N ILE A 284 26.44 -8.32 22.88
CA ILE A 284 26.79 -9.38 23.85
C ILE A 284 26.63 -10.73 23.16
N SER A 285 27.73 -11.48 23.06
CA SER A 285 27.77 -12.82 22.48
C SER A 285 28.12 -13.83 23.57
N SER A 286 27.31 -14.86 23.75
CA SER A 286 27.58 -15.98 24.69
C SER A 286 26.67 -17.14 24.34
N SER A 287 27.14 -18.37 24.46
CA SER A 287 26.31 -19.57 24.29
C SER A 287 25.31 -19.74 25.46
N ASN A 288 25.70 -19.38 26.69
CA ASN A 288 24.84 -19.46 27.88
C ASN A 288 23.99 -18.18 28.07
N ARG A 289 22.68 -18.36 28.28
CA ARG A 289 21.68 -17.30 28.53
C ARG A 289 21.92 -16.53 29.82
N GLU A 290 22.34 -17.20 30.90
CA GLU A 290 22.58 -16.57 32.20
C GLU A 290 23.74 -15.60 32.12
N ASN A 291 24.81 -15.98 31.41
CA ASN A 291 25.95 -15.12 31.12
C ASN A 291 25.54 -13.88 30.32
N ARG A 292 24.64 -14.04 29.33
CA ARG A 292 24.09 -12.89 28.57
C ARG A 292 23.31 -11.95 29.48
N GLN A 293 22.54 -12.48 30.43
CA GLN A 293 21.79 -11.66 31.39
C GLN A 293 22.70 -10.95 32.38
N LEU A 294 23.74 -11.62 32.88
CA LEU A 294 24.73 -11.04 33.79
C LEU A 294 25.49 -9.89 33.12
N LEU A 295 25.99 -10.11 31.90
CA LEU A 295 26.65 -9.06 31.12
C LEU A 295 25.69 -7.93 30.75
N SER A 296 24.42 -8.25 30.45
CA SER A 296 23.40 -7.22 30.23
C SER A 296 23.14 -6.36 31.47
N LYS A 297 23.20 -6.94 32.68
CA LYS A 297 23.10 -6.18 33.94
C LYS A 297 24.33 -5.30 34.15
N ALA A 298 25.53 -5.81 33.88
CA ALA A 298 26.77 -5.02 33.96
C ALA A 298 26.74 -3.82 33.01
N VAL A 299 26.26 -4.01 31.77
CA VAL A 299 26.07 -2.92 30.80
C VAL A 299 25.01 -1.93 31.31
N ALA A 300 23.89 -2.41 31.86
CA ALA A 300 22.83 -1.54 32.37
C ALA A 300 23.28 -0.65 33.54
N ILE A 301 24.20 -1.11 34.39
CA ILE A 301 24.78 -0.31 35.49
C ILE A 301 25.63 0.85 34.96
N CYS A 302 26.30 0.65 33.83
CA CYS A 302 27.11 1.68 33.18
C CYS A 302 26.27 2.73 32.43
N LEU A 303 24.97 2.48 32.26
CA LEU A 303 24.06 3.30 31.48
C LEU A 303 23.01 3.95 32.41
N LYS A 304 22.42 5.06 31.97
CA LYS A 304 21.36 5.71 32.74
C LYS A 304 20.06 4.91 32.57
N ASN A 305 19.47 4.48 33.69
CA ASN A 305 18.16 3.83 33.71
C ASN A 305 17.06 4.87 33.62
N VAL A 306 16.19 4.75 32.63
CA VAL A 306 14.97 5.56 32.52
C VAL A 306 13.81 4.75 33.06
N ALA A 307 13.44 4.96 34.33
CA ALA A 307 12.21 4.43 34.91
C ALA A 307 11.09 5.47 34.76
N ARG A 308 9.94 5.10 34.17
CA ARG A 308 8.75 5.96 34.18
C ARG A 308 8.04 5.87 35.54
N GLN A 309 7.80 7.00 36.19
CA GLN A 309 6.89 7.08 37.34
C GLN A 309 5.47 6.67 36.89
N LYS A 310 4.86 5.71 37.58
CA LYS A 310 3.43 5.42 37.43
C LYS A 310 2.66 6.47 38.22
N GLU A 311 2.23 7.56 37.60
CA GLU A 311 1.17 8.38 38.21
C GLU A 311 -0.20 7.79 37.85
N HIS A 312 -0.96 7.45 38.89
CA HIS A 312 -2.35 7.04 38.83
C HIS A 312 -3.19 8.20 38.29
N PHE A 313 -3.70 8.12 37.06
CA PHE A 313 -4.72 9.05 36.59
C PHE A 313 -6.13 8.45 36.75
N VAL A 314 -6.86 9.07 37.69
CA VAL A 314 -8.28 8.89 37.96
C VAL A 314 -9.09 9.16 36.69
N LYS A 315 -9.97 8.22 36.32
CA LYS A 315 -10.97 8.39 35.24
C LYS A 315 -11.83 9.62 35.52
N LYS A 316 -11.56 10.76 34.85
CA LYS A 316 -12.56 11.80 34.66
C LYS A 316 -13.27 11.55 33.33
N LYS A 317 -14.45 10.92 33.42
CA LYS A 317 -15.47 10.98 32.36
C LYS A 317 -15.72 12.45 32.04
N LYS A 318 -15.70 12.84 30.76
CA LYS A 318 -16.36 14.07 30.33
C LYS A 318 -17.31 13.76 29.19
N LEU A 319 -18.55 14.15 29.43
CA LEU A 319 -19.73 14.03 28.59
C LEU A 319 -19.49 14.60 27.19
N VAL A 320 -20.02 13.89 26.19
CA VAL A 320 -20.42 14.46 24.90
C VAL A 320 -21.83 15.00 25.11
N ILE A 321 -22.04 16.27 24.77
CA ILE A 321 -23.36 16.85 24.52
C ILE A 321 -23.34 17.24 23.04
N GLU A 322 -24.42 16.84 22.35
CA GLU A 322 -24.64 16.84 20.89
C GLU A 322 -24.33 18.17 20.18
#